data_AF-A0A929DCQ9-F1
#
_entry.id   AF-A0A929DCQ9-F1
#
_cell.length_a   1.000
_cell.length_b   1.000
_cell.length_c   1.000
_cell.angle_alpha   90.00
_cell.angle_beta   90.00
_cell.angle_gamma   90.00
#
_symmetry.space_group_name_H-M   'P 1'
#
loop_
_entity.id
_entity.type
_entity.pdbx_description
1 polymer ?
#
loop_
_entity_poly.entity_id
_entity_poly.type
_entity_poly.pdbx_seq_one_letter_code
_entity_poly.pdbx_strand_id
1 'polypeptide(L)'
;VRFVSEQLGFGYLGDVSAVGNPFFGYAGDEETTEDSCRVLAGQINRSLADGHVPARHYPPVEHRYLSPTYRGPGFAVDGPAAAKTGGKTILVVTGNRLSEDPANAAVVESIRRHSRNNVEVIELQDRQVGPCVGCYLCDFRVEGVCVLKDEYEAIKQRLHQVDGIVYIGSCASGMVDCHLKAFLDRCWGIAHRPSLEDKYGFVVTTGGGPLGADAAWYLRGVLNKTGVRCIAALTQSAAHGPAFAATVRRTVEDLDRALDERWQIANRFNTRAVTWTFRDLVATSGMVLQADYKFHKEHRMFDYPSPGGVNALMRLLFKSKALERRMMAMGGAQVVKGREKRLAAYLQRGGRLGEGKEISEQEK
;
A
#
# COMPACT_ATOMS: atom_id res chain seq x y z
N VAL A 1 -0.67 25.95 -16.70
CA VAL A 1 -1.60 24.82 -16.96
C VAL A 1 -1.40 23.81 -15.85
N ARG A 2 -2.46 23.45 -15.13
CA ARG A 2 -2.42 22.53 -13.96
C ARG A 2 -2.55 21.10 -14.49
N PHE A 3 -1.43 20.38 -14.61
CA PHE A 3 -1.40 19.04 -15.23
C PHE A 3 -1.62 17.94 -14.18
N VAL A 4 -2.71 17.18 -14.28
CA VAL A 4 -2.93 15.96 -13.48
C VAL A 4 -2.56 14.76 -14.34
N SER A 5 -1.50 14.02 -14.00
CA SER A 5 -1.06 12.82 -14.76
C SER A 5 -2.20 11.80 -14.95
N GLU A 6 -3.03 11.66 -13.91
CA GLU A 6 -4.20 10.80 -13.85
C GLU A 6 -5.30 11.20 -14.87
N GLN A 7 -5.50 12.50 -15.12
CA GLN A 7 -6.52 13.02 -16.05
C GLN A 7 -6.03 13.11 -17.50
N LEU A 8 -4.72 13.23 -17.69
CA LEU A 8 -4.09 13.30 -19.02
C LEU A 8 -3.78 11.91 -19.59
N GLY A 9 -4.08 10.85 -18.82
CA GLY A 9 -3.78 9.49 -19.17
C GLY A 9 -2.28 9.18 -19.18
N PHE A 10 -1.43 9.99 -18.52
CA PHE A 10 0.03 9.82 -18.49
C PHE A 10 0.52 8.86 -17.41
N GLY A 11 -0.37 8.15 -16.70
CA GLY A 11 0.02 7.15 -15.70
C GLY A 11 0.96 6.05 -16.24
N TYR A 12 1.08 5.89 -17.56
CA TYR A 12 2.01 4.97 -18.23
C TYR A 12 3.47 5.48 -18.30
N LEU A 13 3.73 6.78 -18.16
CA LEU A 13 5.08 7.38 -18.12
C LEU A 13 5.63 7.50 -16.70
N GLY A 14 4.78 7.26 -15.70
CA GLY A 14 5.05 7.48 -14.29
C GLY A 14 3.75 7.83 -13.58
N ASP A 15 3.54 7.28 -12.39
CA ASP A 15 2.29 7.45 -11.64
C ASP A 15 2.40 8.59 -10.62
N VAL A 16 3.10 9.66 -11.00
CA VAL A 16 3.31 10.87 -10.21
C VAL A 16 2.30 11.94 -10.65
N SER A 17 1.56 12.50 -9.70
CA SER A 17 0.63 13.60 -10.00
C SER A 17 1.33 14.94 -9.79
N ALA A 18 1.39 15.76 -10.83
CA ALA A 18 1.91 17.13 -10.74
C ALA A 18 0.91 18.10 -10.06
N VAL A 19 -0.35 17.70 -9.89
CA VAL A 19 -1.38 18.47 -9.15
C VAL A 19 -2.21 17.54 -8.29
N GLY A 20 -2.50 17.96 -7.07
CA GLY A 20 -3.29 17.21 -6.11
C GLY A 20 -4.75 17.38 -6.41
N ASN A 21 -5.59 17.22 -5.37
CA ASN A 21 -7.04 17.36 -5.46
C ASN A 21 -7.47 18.47 -6.46
N PRO A 22 -8.29 18.14 -7.49
CA PRO A 22 -8.71 19.08 -8.52
C PRO A 22 -9.54 20.27 -8.00
N PHE A 23 -10.14 20.16 -6.81
CA PHE A 23 -11.00 21.20 -6.23
C PHE A 23 -10.25 22.26 -5.42
N PHE A 24 -9.12 21.91 -4.80
CA PHE A 24 -8.41 22.82 -3.89
C PHE A 24 -7.00 23.17 -4.34
N GLY A 25 -6.42 22.44 -5.31
CA GLY A 25 -4.98 22.49 -5.56
C GLY A 25 -4.17 22.16 -4.29
N TYR A 26 -2.85 22.22 -4.38
CA TYR A 26 -2.00 22.20 -3.18
C TYR A 26 -1.99 23.61 -2.57
N ALA A 27 -3.07 24.03 -1.93
CA ALA A 27 -3.03 25.22 -1.09
C ALA A 27 -2.08 24.91 0.10
N GLY A 28 -0.83 25.41 0.03
CA GLY A 28 0.15 25.36 1.12
C GLY A 28 1.31 24.37 1.00
N ASP A 29 1.57 23.77 -0.17
CA ASP A 29 2.69 22.82 -0.36
C ASP A 29 3.33 22.95 -1.76
N GLU A 30 3.89 24.14 -2.04
CA GLU A 30 4.49 24.47 -3.33
C GLU A 30 5.75 23.64 -3.63
N GLU A 31 6.56 23.34 -2.61
CA GLU A 31 7.80 22.56 -2.75
C GLU A 31 7.52 21.11 -3.21
N THR A 32 6.58 20.41 -2.57
CA THR A 32 6.19 19.05 -3.00
C THR A 32 5.60 19.07 -4.40
N THR A 33 4.88 20.15 -4.75
CA THR A 33 4.32 20.32 -6.10
C THR A 33 5.42 20.46 -7.14
N GLU A 34 6.40 21.31 -6.87
CA GLU A 34 7.55 21.54 -7.75
C GLU A 34 8.38 20.25 -7.94
N ASP A 35 8.64 19.53 -6.85
CA ASP A 35 9.38 18.27 -6.94
C ASP A 35 8.58 17.19 -7.70
N SER A 36 7.27 17.09 -7.48
CA SER A 36 6.41 16.21 -8.28
C SER A 36 6.43 16.56 -9.78
N CYS A 37 6.49 17.86 -10.12
CA CYS A 37 6.64 18.32 -11.50
C CYS A 37 8.02 17.97 -12.07
N ARG A 38 9.09 18.15 -11.28
CA ARG A 38 10.47 17.78 -11.66
C ARG A 38 10.56 16.28 -11.95
N VAL A 39 9.99 15.44 -11.07
CA VAL A 39 9.97 13.98 -11.25
C VAL A 39 9.26 13.60 -12.54
N LEU A 40 8.04 14.14 -12.77
CA LEU A 40 7.27 13.86 -13.98
C LEU A 40 8.01 14.31 -15.25
N ALA A 41 8.56 15.52 -15.26
CA ALA A 41 9.33 16.04 -16.40
C ALA A 41 10.58 15.19 -16.66
N GLY A 42 11.27 14.75 -15.61
CA GLY A 42 12.41 13.85 -15.71
C GLY A 42 12.05 12.50 -16.33
N GLN A 43 10.91 11.92 -15.93
CA GLN A 43 10.41 10.67 -16.50
C GLN A 43 10.04 10.81 -17.99
N ILE A 44 9.41 11.93 -18.37
CA ILE A 44 9.10 12.24 -19.77
C ILE A 44 10.39 12.37 -20.59
N ASN A 45 11.35 13.18 -20.12
CA ASN A 45 12.60 13.42 -20.84
C ASN A 45 13.40 12.13 -21.09
N ARG A 46 13.48 11.25 -20.10
CA ARG A 46 14.13 9.93 -20.26
C ARG A 46 13.36 9.02 -21.22
N SER A 47 12.04 9.06 -21.19
CA SER A 47 11.21 8.29 -22.11
C SER A 47 11.42 8.73 -23.56
N LEU A 48 11.51 10.04 -23.81
CA LEU A 48 11.82 10.61 -25.11
C LEU A 48 13.26 10.31 -25.56
N ALA A 49 14.25 10.49 -24.68
CA ALA A 49 15.66 10.26 -25.00
C ALA A 49 15.95 8.83 -25.45
N ASP A 50 15.28 7.86 -24.81
CA ASP A 50 15.47 6.44 -25.10
C ASP A 50 14.55 5.91 -26.22
N GLY A 51 13.69 6.75 -26.81
CA GLY A 51 12.71 6.35 -27.83
C GLY A 51 11.65 5.36 -27.35
N HIS A 52 11.42 5.25 -26.03
CA HIS A 52 10.46 4.31 -25.46
C HIS A 52 9.11 5.01 -25.26
N VAL A 53 8.10 4.51 -25.96
CA VAL A 53 6.71 4.89 -25.75
C VAL A 53 6.03 3.74 -24.99
N PRO A 54 5.69 3.90 -23.70
CA PRO A 54 5.02 2.83 -22.97
C PRO A 54 3.67 2.51 -23.62
N ALA A 55 3.29 1.24 -23.60
CA ALA A 55 2.09 0.78 -24.29
C ALA A 55 0.83 1.46 -23.74
N ARG A 56 -0.03 1.99 -24.62
CA ARG A 56 -1.35 2.50 -24.22
C ARG A 56 -2.23 1.36 -23.70
N HIS A 57 -3.03 1.64 -22.68
CA HIS A 57 -3.93 0.69 -21.99
C HIS A 57 -5.15 0.26 -22.83
N TYR A 58 -4.96 -0.30 -24.02
CA TYR A 58 -6.07 -0.85 -24.82
C TYR A 58 -5.68 -2.12 -25.60
N PRO A 59 -5.22 -3.21 -24.95
CA PRO A 59 -5.02 -4.46 -25.65
C PRO A 59 -6.36 -5.13 -25.99
N PRO A 60 -6.47 -5.83 -27.13
CA PRO A 60 -7.60 -6.70 -27.42
C PRO A 60 -7.72 -7.81 -26.37
N VAL A 61 -8.96 -8.19 -26.06
CA VAL A 61 -9.27 -9.16 -25.01
C VAL A 61 -9.04 -10.57 -25.53
N GLU A 62 -8.02 -11.24 -25.02
CA GLU A 62 -7.87 -12.68 -25.19
C GLU A 62 -8.61 -13.42 -24.06
N HIS A 63 -9.60 -14.25 -24.42
CA HIS A 63 -10.48 -14.92 -23.45
C HIS A 63 -9.72 -15.76 -22.39
N ARG A 64 -8.54 -16.30 -22.74
CA ARG A 64 -7.69 -17.03 -21.79
C ARG A 64 -7.21 -16.18 -20.62
N TYR A 65 -7.03 -14.87 -20.80
CA TYR A 65 -6.59 -13.95 -19.74
C TYR A 65 -7.69 -13.61 -18.73
N LEU A 66 -8.95 -13.91 -19.05
CA LEU A 66 -10.07 -13.79 -18.11
C LEU A 66 -10.18 -15.01 -17.18
N SER A 67 -9.42 -16.09 -17.45
CA SER A 67 -9.43 -17.26 -16.60
C SER A 67 -8.74 -16.96 -15.25
N PRO A 68 -9.39 -17.26 -14.11
CA PRO A 68 -8.79 -17.13 -12.78
C PRO A 68 -7.58 -18.05 -12.55
N THR A 69 -7.30 -18.99 -13.44
CA THR A 69 -6.14 -19.89 -13.37
C THR A 69 -5.02 -19.52 -14.33
N TYR A 70 -5.25 -18.59 -15.26
CA TYR A 70 -4.24 -18.20 -16.23
C TYR A 70 -3.31 -17.15 -15.62
N ARG A 71 -2.02 -17.50 -15.52
CA ARG A 71 -0.98 -16.64 -14.93
C ARG A 71 -0.15 -15.88 -15.97
N GLY A 72 -0.30 -16.18 -17.25
CA GLY A 72 0.55 -15.63 -18.31
C GLY A 72 1.91 -16.34 -18.39
N PRO A 73 2.60 -16.26 -19.54
CA PRO A 73 3.83 -17.02 -19.79
C PRO A 73 5.09 -16.37 -19.19
N GLY A 74 4.99 -15.19 -18.56
CA GLY A 74 6.15 -14.36 -18.20
C GLY A 74 6.80 -13.67 -19.39
N PHE A 75 7.99 -13.13 -19.18
CA PHE A 75 8.77 -12.41 -20.19
C PHE A 75 10.28 -12.59 -19.93
N ALA A 76 11.08 -12.41 -20.97
CA ALA A 76 12.53 -12.44 -20.86
C ALA A 76 13.05 -11.20 -20.13
N VAL A 77 13.94 -11.40 -19.16
CA VAL A 77 14.61 -10.32 -18.43
C VAL A 77 16.00 -10.13 -19.01
N ASP A 78 16.12 -9.20 -19.96
CA ASP A 78 17.34 -8.94 -20.70
C ASP A 78 18.19 -7.80 -20.10
N GLY A 79 19.43 -7.69 -20.55
CA GLY A 79 20.37 -6.64 -20.15
C GLY A 79 21.24 -6.99 -18.94
N PRO A 80 22.29 -6.21 -18.68
CA PRO A 80 23.22 -6.47 -17.58
C PRO A 80 22.53 -6.30 -16.22
N ALA A 81 22.95 -7.11 -15.24
CA ALA A 81 22.56 -6.90 -13.86
C ALA A 81 23.16 -5.58 -13.33
N ALA A 82 22.37 -4.80 -12.61
CA ALA A 82 22.85 -3.60 -11.95
C ALA A 82 23.82 -3.99 -10.83
N ALA A 83 24.92 -3.24 -10.71
CA ALA A 83 25.85 -3.42 -9.60
C ALA A 83 25.15 -3.11 -8.27
N LYS A 84 25.24 -4.03 -7.30
CA LYS A 84 24.62 -3.92 -5.97
C LYS A 84 25.35 -2.90 -5.08
N THR A 85 25.20 -1.63 -5.44
CA THR A 85 25.89 -0.49 -4.83
C THR A 85 25.01 0.25 -3.83
N GLY A 86 23.70 0.00 -3.83
CA GLY A 86 22.76 0.63 -2.92
C GLY A 86 22.67 -0.07 -1.57
N GLY A 87 22.61 0.72 -0.49
CA GLY A 87 22.49 0.21 0.88
C GLY A 87 21.05 0.03 1.38
N LYS A 88 20.05 0.16 0.49
CA LYS A 88 18.62 0.09 0.84
C LYS A 88 18.06 -1.31 0.65
N THR A 89 16.94 -1.60 1.29
CA THR A 89 16.20 -2.86 1.11
C THR A 89 14.82 -2.62 0.52
N ILE A 90 14.49 -3.39 -0.52
CA ILE A 90 13.18 -3.45 -1.15
C ILE A 90 12.54 -4.78 -0.78
N LEU A 91 11.34 -4.74 -0.17
CA LEU A 91 10.53 -5.92 0.07
C LEU A 91 9.50 -6.09 -1.05
N VAL A 92 9.56 -7.21 -1.73
CA VAL A 92 8.56 -7.64 -2.71
C VAL A 92 7.61 -8.62 -2.04
N VAL A 93 6.31 -8.33 -2.07
CA VAL A 93 5.27 -9.24 -1.58
C VAL A 93 4.43 -9.71 -2.78
N THR A 94 4.42 -11.01 -3.01
CA THR A 94 3.62 -11.67 -4.05
C THR A 94 2.67 -12.67 -3.42
N GLY A 95 1.51 -12.82 -4.05
CA GLY A 95 0.48 -13.76 -3.62
C GLY A 95 0.86 -15.22 -3.87
N ASN A 96 0.96 -15.58 -5.15
CA ASN A 96 1.26 -16.95 -5.57
C ASN A 96 2.75 -17.30 -5.44
N ARG A 97 3.02 -18.61 -5.38
CA ARG A 97 4.35 -19.18 -5.58
C ARG A 97 4.92 -18.82 -6.94
N LEU A 98 6.15 -18.33 -6.97
CA LEU A 98 6.85 -17.96 -8.20
C LEU A 98 7.15 -19.18 -9.09
N SER A 99 7.31 -20.37 -8.49
CA SER A 99 7.46 -21.62 -9.24
C SER A 99 6.21 -22.02 -10.04
N GLU A 100 5.05 -21.47 -9.67
CA GLU A 100 3.74 -21.72 -10.31
C GLU A 100 3.23 -20.49 -11.08
N ASP A 101 3.91 -19.36 -10.98
CA ASP A 101 3.53 -18.09 -11.59
C ASP A 101 4.71 -17.46 -12.36
N PRO A 102 4.95 -17.90 -13.61
CA PRO A 102 6.06 -17.41 -14.43
C PRO A 102 6.00 -15.90 -14.70
N ALA A 103 4.81 -15.30 -14.69
CA ALA A 103 4.66 -13.87 -14.89
C ALA A 103 5.16 -13.07 -13.68
N ASN A 104 4.71 -13.44 -12.48
CA ASN A 104 5.23 -12.80 -11.27
C ASN A 104 6.72 -13.10 -11.09
N ALA A 105 7.17 -14.31 -11.44
CA ALA A 105 8.59 -14.67 -11.39
C ALA A 105 9.46 -13.78 -12.29
N ALA A 106 9.02 -13.50 -13.52
CA ALA A 106 9.73 -12.59 -14.43
C ALA A 106 9.78 -11.15 -13.89
N VAL A 107 8.70 -10.66 -13.26
CA VAL A 107 8.69 -9.34 -12.60
C VAL A 107 9.68 -9.30 -11.43
N VAL A 108 9.64 -10.29 -10.55
CA VAL A 108 10.58 -10.39 -9.41
C VAL A 108 12.03 -10.46 -9.88
N GLU A 109 12.30 -11.25 -10.91
CA GLU A 109 13.63 -11.37 -11.50
C GLU A 109 14.09 -10.04 -12.12
N SER A 110 13.20 -9.31 -12.77
CA SER A 110 13.49 -7.96 -13.29
C SER A 110 13.85 -6.99 -12.17
N ILE A 111 13.13 -7.00 -11.05
CA ILE A 111 13.43 -6.19 -9.88
C ILE A 111 14.81 -6.56 -9.31
N ARG A 112 15.08 -7.86 -9.13
CA ARG A 112 16.37 -8.36 -8.64
C ARG A 112 17.52 -7.99 -9.56
N ARG A 113 17.36 -8.13 -10.87
CA ARG A 113 18.41 -7.86 -11.86
C ARG A 113 18.72 -6.37 -11.96
N HIS A 114 17.70 -5.51 -11.99
CA HIS A 114 17.90 -4.09 -12.33
C HIS A 114 17.99 -3.15 -11.13
N SER A 115 17.54 -3.57 -9.94
CA SER A 115 17.76 -2.73 -8.75
C SER A 115 19.21 -2.83 -8.31
N ARG A 116 19.79 -1.70 -7.92
CA ARG A 116 21.10 -1.65 -7.24
C ARG A 116 21.00 -1.92 -5.73
N ASN A 117 19.78 -2.01 -5.19
CA ASN A 117 19.49 -2.26 -3.79
C ASN A 117 19.27 -3.75 -3.51
N ASN A 118 19.21 -4.11 -2.22
CA ASN A 118 18.86 -5.46 -1.78
C ASN A 118 17.37 -5.73 -2.04
N VAL A 119 17.04 -6.94 -2.49
CA VAL A 119 15.66 -7.32 -2.83
C VAL A 119 15.28 -8.60 -2.07
N GLU A 120 14.35 -8.45 -1.15
CA GLU A 120 13.73 -9.54 -0.41
C GLU A 120 12.37 -9.89 -1.01
N VAL A 121 11.98 -11.15 -0.91
CA VAL A 121 10.73 -11.63 -1.51
C VAL A 121 9.95 -12.47 -0.51
N ILE A 122 8.66 -12.20 -0.39
CA ILE A 122 7.69 -12.98 0.38
C ILE A 122 6.63 -13.53 -0.58
N GLU A 123 6.56 -14.85 -0.66
CA GLU A 123 5.52 -15.60 -1.39
C GLU A 123 4.43 -16.03 -0.41
N LEU A 124 3.28 -15.36 -0.44
CA LEU A 124 2.24 -15.51 0.58
C LEU A 124 1.53 -16.88 0.54
N GLN A 125 1.51 -17.56 -0.61
CA GLN A 125 0.92 -18.90 -0.77
C GLN A 125 1.61 -19.94 0.14
N ASP A 126 2.90 -19.78 0.43
CA ASP A 126 3.66 -20.66 1.33
C ASP A 126 3.72 -20.13 2.77
N ARG A 127 3.02 -19.03 3.07
CA ARG A 127 2.98 -18.41 4.40
C ARG A 127 1.66 -18.68 5.10
N GLN A 128 1.73 -18.75 6.42
CA GLN A 128 0.56 -18.82 7.28
C GLN A 128 0.02 -17.40 7.49
N VAL A 129 -0.78 -16.92 6.54
CA VAL A 129 -1.53 -15.66 6.67
C VAL A 129 -3.00 -15.94 6.39
N GLY A 130 -3.77 -16.08 7.46
CA GLY A 130 -5.22 -16.29 7.37
C GLY A 130 -5.97 -15.02 6.99
N PRO A 131 -7.19 -15.14 6.42
CA PRO A 131 -8.02 -13.99 6.08
C PRO A 131 -8.42 -13.19 7.33
N CYS A 132 -8.59 -11.88 7.15
CA CYS A 132 -9.11 -11.03 8.21
C CYS A 132 -10.51 -11.45 8.64
N VAL A 133 -10.74 -11.64 9.95
CA VAL A 133 -12.05 -12.02 10.51
C VAL A 133 -12.94 -10.83 10.87
N GLY A 134 -12.49 -9.60 10.57
CA GLY A 134 -13.26 -8.37 10.83
C GLY A 134 -13.62 -8.16 12.30
N CYS A 135 -12.71 -8.54 13.22
CA CYS A 135 -12.92 -8.33 14.66
C CYS A 135 -12.64 -6.89 15.10
N TYR A 136 -11.81 -6.14 14.34
CA TYR A 136 -11.39 -4.76 14.61
C TYR A 136 -10.67 -4.55 15.95
N LEU A 137 -10.24 -5.62 16.63
CA LEU A 137 -9.50 -5.51 17.90
C LEU A 137 -8.15 -4.80 17.71
N CYS A 138 -7.52 -4.90 16.53
CA CYS A 138 -6.31 -4.16 16.18
C CYS A 138 -6.51 -2.64 16.06
N ASP A 139 -7.75 -2.16 16.02
CA ASP A 139 -8.09 -0.72 15.94
C ASP A 139 -8.52 -0.19 17.32
N PHE A 140 -9.22 -1.03 18.09
CA PHE A 140 -9.76 -0.64 19.40
C PHE A 140 -8.82 -0.91 20.58
N ARG A 141 -7.79 -1.76 20.41
CA ARG A 141 -6.75 -2.00 21.42
C ARG A 141 -5.56 -1.08 21.19
N VAL A 142 -5.00 -0.53 22.27
CA VAL A 142 -3.90 0.46 22.23
C VAL A 142 -2.66 -0.08 21.52
N GLU A 143 -2.40 -1.38 21.62
CA GLU A 143 -1.22 -2.03 21.04
C GLU A 143 -1.27 -2.07 19.51
N GLY A 144 -2.45 -2.03 18.89
CA GLY A 144 -2.55 -2.06 17.43
C GLY A 144 -2.20 -3.40 16.78
N VAL A 145 -2.15 -4.48 17.56
CA VAL A 145 -1.70 -5.81 17.13
C VAL A 145 -2.91 -6.68 16.76
N CYS A 146 -2.79 -7.41 15.66
CA CYS A 146 -3.80 -8.38 15.23
C CYS A 146 -3.90 -9.54 16.22
N VAL A 147 -5.13 -10.02 16.46
CA VAL A 147 -5.38 -11.13 17.39
C VAL A 147 -5.17 -12.51 16.78
N LEU A 148 -5.09 -12.60 15.44
CA LEU A 148 -4.76 -13.86 14.79
C LEU A 148 -3.26 -14.09 14.94
N LYS A 149 -2.91 -15.23 15.53
CA LYS A 149 -1.52 -15.65 15.77
C LYS A 149 -1.01 -16.35 14.52
N ASP A 150 -0.48 -15.58 13.60
CA ASP A 150 0.10 -16.09 12.36
C ASP A 150 1.21 -15.16 11.84
N GLU A 151 1.76 -15.44 10.66
CA GLU A 151 2.94 -14.72 10.15
C GLU A 151 2.65 -13.25 9.78
N TYR A 152 1.39 -12.80 9.82
CA TYR A 152 1.02 -11.43 9.46
C TYR A 152 1.80 -10.35 10.23
N GLU A 153 1.88 -10.46 11.57
CA GLU A 153 2.54 -9.42 12.37
C GLU A 153 4.05 -9.37 12.09
N ALA A 154 4.69 -10.52 11.84
CA ALA A 154 6.09 -10.56 11.43
C ALA A 154 6.31 -9.90 10.06
N ILE A 155 5.42 -10.14 9.09
CA ILE A 155 5.48 -9.49 7.77
C ILE A 155 5.24 -7.98 7.90
N LYS A 156 4.27 -7.56 8.73
CA LYS A 156 3.99 -6.16 9.04
C LYS A 156 5.20 -5.46 9.68
N GLN A 157 5.86 -6.09 10.64
CA GLN A 157 7.11 -5.57 11.21
C GLN A 157 8.18 -5.43 10.14
N ARG A 158 8.31 -6.41 9.24
CA ARG A 158 9.27 -6.33 8.12
C ARG A 158 8.96 -5.15 7.18
N LEU A 159 7.68 -4.88 6.88
CA LEU A 159 7.29 -3.69 6.10
C LEU A 159 7.82 -2.40 6.72
N HIS A 160 7.84 -2.28 8.06
CA HIS A 160 8.38 -1.11 8.76
C HIS A 160 9.91 -0.99 8.68
N GLN A 161 10.62 -2.10 8.53
CA GLN A 161 12.09 -2.14 8.56
C GLN A 161 12.77 -1.94 7.20
N VAL A 162 12.02 -2.01 6.10
CA VAL A 162 12.56 -1.85 4.73
C VAL A 162 12.35 -0.43 4.21
N ASP A 163 13.06 -0.05 3.16
CA ASP A 163 12.96 1.28 2.55
C ASP A 163 11.97 1.31 1.37
N GLY A 164 11.90 0.20 0.61
CA GLY A 164 11.04 0.03 -0.55
C GLY A 164 10.02 -1.10 -0.39
N ILE A 165 8.81 -0.93 -0.92
CA ILE A 165 7.75 -1.94 -0.88
C ILE A 165 7.15 -2.12 -2.27
N VAL A 166 7.10 -3.36 -2.76
CA VAL A 166 6.48 -3.70 -4.06
C VAL A 166 5.44 -4.78 -3.86
N TYR A 167 4.22 -4.54 -4.36
CA TYR A 167 3.17 -5.57 -4.41
C TYR A 167 3.01 -6.10 -5.82
N ILE A 168 3.07 -7.42 -5.96
CA ILE A 168 2.87 -8.14 -7.23
C ILE A 168 1.69 -9.07 -7.05
N GLY A 169 0.59 -8.79 -7.76
CA GLY A 169 -0.64 -9.58 -7.67
C GLY A 169 -1.03 -10.16 -9.03
N SER A 170 -1.47 -11.41 -9.04
CA SER A 170 -2.02 -12.01 -10.26
C SER A 170 -3.51 -11.70 -10.31
N CYS A 171 -3.98 -11.10 -11.40
CA CYS A 171 -5.37 -10.67 -11.52
C CYS A 171 -6.30 -11.85 -11.81
N ALA A 172 -7.28 -12.02 -10.94
CA ALA A 172 -8.43 -12.90 -11.11
C ALA A 172 -9.71 -12.05 -11.01
N SER A 173 -10.46 -11.96 -12.10
CA SER A 173 -11.77 -11.27 -12.15
C SER A 173 -11.74 -9.81 -11.64
N GLY A 174 -10.71 -9.04 -12.00
CA GLY A 174 -10.56 -7.63 -11.61
C GLY A 174 -10.03 -7.39 -10.20
N MET A 175 -9.62 -8.46 -9.51
CA MET A 175 -9.00 -8.40 -8.19
C MET A 175 -7.68 -9.16 -8.19
N VAL A 176 -6.85 -8.93 -7.19
CA VAL A 176 -5.64 -9.73 -6.97
C VAL A 176 -5.98 -11.11 -6.41
N ASP A 177 -5.01 -12.03 -6.49
CA ASP A 177 -5.10 -13.36 -5.94
C ASP A 177 -5.46 -13.37 -4.44
N CYS A 178 -6.01 -14.50 -3.98
CA CYS A 178 -6.56 -14.61 -2.63
C CYS A 178 -5.51 -14.50 -1.52
N HIS A 179 -4.26 -14.92 -1.77
CA HIS A 179 -3.19 -14.88 -0.78
C HIS A 179 -2.76 -13.43 -0.52
N LEU A 180 -2.52 -12.66 -1.59
CA LEU A 180 -2.23 -11.25 -1.49
C LEU A 180 -3.41 -10.49 -0.89
N LYS A 181 -4.64 -10.80 -1.32
CA LYS A 181 -5.84 -10.17 -0.76
C LYS A 181 -5.99 -10.42 0.74
N ALA A 182 -5.76 -11.64 1.22
CA ALA A 182 -5.84 -11.99 2.63
C ALA A 182 -4.85 -11.20 3.48
N PHE A 183 -3.61 -11.01 2.99
CA PHE A 183 -2.61 -10.17 3.63
C PHE A 183 -3.01 -8.68 3.66
N LEU A 184 -3.43 -8.14 2.51
CA LEU A 184 -3.80 -6.73 2.39
C LEU A 184 -5.01 -6.35 3.25
N ASP A 185 -5.99 -7.25 3.40
CA ASP A 185 -7.16 -7.04 4.27
C ASP A 185 -6.79 -6.90 5.75
N ARG A 186 -5.62 -7.41 6.15
CA ARG A 186 -5.10 -7.26 7.51
C ARG A 186 -4.28 -5.99 7.69
N CYS A 187 -3.76 -5.42 6.60
CA CYS A 187 -3.07 -4.13 6.59
C CYS A 187 -4.00 -2.91 6.81
N TRP A 188 -5.30 -3.14 7.01
CA TRP A 188 -6.29 -2.10 7.28
C TRP A 188 -5.90 -1.19 8.45
N GLY A 189 -5.34 -1.75 9.53
CA GLY A 189 -4.87 -0.96 10.67
C GLY A 189 -3.72 0.02 10.33
N ILE A 190 -2.91 -0.29 9.32
CA ILE A 190 -1.87 0.60 8.76
C ILE A 190 -2.50 1.68 7.88
N ALA A 191 -3.58 1.36 7.16
CA ALA A 191 -4.24 2.32 6.26
C ALA A 191 -4.88 3.51 7.00
N HIS A 192 -5.31 3.33 8.26
CA HIS A 192 -5.86 4.41 9.08
C HIS A 192 -4.80 5.20 9.84
N ARG A 193 -3.64 4.56 10.01
CA ARG A 193 -2.46 5.04 10.70
C ARG A 193 -1.30 4.91 9.71
N PRO A 194 -1.24 5.77 8.67
CA PRO A 194 -0.34 5.61 7.53
C PRO A 194 1.14 5.67 7.95
N SER A 195 1.63 4.59 8.55
CA SER A 195 2.87 4.50 9.30
C SER A 195 4.05 4.03 8.43
N LEU A 196 3.87 4.05 7.11
CA LEU A 196 4.89 3.77 6.10
C LEU A 196 5.18 5.02 5.23
N GLU A 197 4.94 6.23 5.77
CA GLU A 197 5.00 7.52 5.06
C GLU A 197 6.37 7.92 4.49
N ASP A 198 7.43 7.28 4.95
CA ASP A 198 8.82 7.49 4.59
C ASP A 198 9.32 6.49 3.52
N LYS A 199 8.44 5.61 3.03
CA LYS A 199 8.78 4.53 2.11
C LYS A 199 8.31 4.82 0.68
N TYR A 200 8.97 4.17 -0.27
CA TYR A 200 8.66 4.24 -1.70
C TYR A 200 8.24 2.88 -2.23
N GLY A 201 7.46 2.85 -3.31
CA GLY A 201 7.02 1.57 -3.85
C GLY A 201 6.34 1.67 -5.19
N PHE A 202 6.03 0.52 -5.77
CA PHE A 202 5.14 0.43 -6.91
C PHE A 202 4.36 -0.88 -6.85
N VAL A 203 3.34 -0.98 -7.70
CA VAL A 203 2.52 -2.18 -7.79
C VAL A 203 2.54 -2.74 -9.19
N VAL A 204 2.46 -4.07 -9.29
CA VAL A 204 2.39 -4.78 -10.56
C VAL A 204 1.25 -5.76 -10.52
N THR A 205 0.50 -5.80 -11.61
CA THR A 205 -0.54 -6.79 -11.83
C THR A 205 -0.29 -7.56 -13.11
N THR A 206 -0.28 -8.88 -13.00
CA THR A 206 -0.10 -9.82 -14.11
C THR A 206 -1.41 -10.56 -14.40
N GLY A 207 -1.61 -11.06 -15.63
CA GLY A 207 -2.86 -11.73 -16.01
C GLY A 207 -4.09 -10.80 -16.01
N GLY A 208 -5.30 -11.38 -16.01
CA GLY A 208 -6.57 -10.64 -15.92
C GLY A 208 -7.03 -9.90 -17.18
N GLY A 209 -6.15 -9.70 -18.15
CA GLY A 209 -6.47 -9.00 -19.40
C GLY A 209 -6.92 -7.55 -19.10
N PRO A 210 -8.05 -7.09 -19.66
CA PRO A 210 -8.56 -5.74 -19.40
C PRO A 210 -8.80 -5.43 -17.92
N LEU A 211 -9.15 -6.46 -17.12
CA LEU A 211 -9.44 -6.31 -15.70
C LEU A 211 -8.18 -6.15 -14.84
N GLY A 212 -6.99 -6.37 -15.41
CA GLY A 212 -5.73 -6.13 -14.72
C GLY A 212 -5.57 -4.68 -14.27
N ALA A 213 -6.18 -3.73 -15.00
CA ALA A 213 -6.18 -2.31 -14.64
C ALA A 213 -6.94 -2.04 -13.32
N ASP A 214 -8.07 -2.73 -13.09
CA ASP A 214 -8.85 -2.60 -11.86
C ASP A 214 -8.06 -3.14 -10.66
N ALA A 215 -7.42 -4.30 -10.83
CA ALA A 215 -6.58 -4.91 -9.81
C ALA A 215 -5.34 -4.06 -9.49
N ALA A 216 -4.68 -3.47 -10.49
CA ALA A 216 -3.57 -2.54 -10.29
C ALA A 216 -4.02 -1.25 -9.59
N TRP A 217 -5.18 -0.72 -9.97
CA TRP A 217 -5.78 0.44 -9.32
C TRP A 217 -6.07 0.16 -7.84
N TYR A 218 -6.62 -1.02 -7.53
CA TYR A 218 -6.85 -1.48 -6.16
C TYR A 218 -5.54 -1.56 -5.37
N LEU A 219 -4.52 -2.26 -5.90
CA LEU A 219 -3.22 -2.42 -5.23
C LEU A 219 -2.58 -1.06 -4.92
N ARG A 220 -2.56 -0.15 -5.89
CA ARG A 220 -2.05 1.20 -5.70
C ARG A 220 -2.83 1.94 -4.61
N GLY A 221 -4.16 1.83 -4.63
CA GLY A 221 -5.02 2.43 -3.62
C GLY A 221 -4.72 1.92 -2.22
N VAL A 222 -4.43 0.62 -2.07
CA VAL A 222 -4.01 0.03 -0.79
C VAL A 222 -2.62 0.54 -0.39
N LEU A 223 -1.64 0.46 -1.28
CA LEU A 223 -0.25 0.86 -1.01
C LEU A 223 -0.18 2.33 -0.54
N ASN A 224 -0.80 3.25 -1.28
CA ASN A 224 -0.81 4.67 -0.91
C ASN A 224 -1.49 4.93 0.44
N LYS A 225 -2.59 4.23 0.77
CA LYS A 225 -3.28 4.44 2.05
C LYS A 225 -2.43 4.05 3.26
N THR A 226 -1.46 3.15 3.09
CA THR A 226 -0.53 2.79 4.17
C THR A 226 0.55 3.84 4.43
N GLY A 227 0.62 4.90 3.61
CA GLY A 227 1.62 5.96 3.68
C GLY A 227 2.71 5.86 2.59
N VAL A 228 2.90 4.69 1.98
CA VAL A 228 3.94 4.48 0.97
C VAL A 228 3.70 5.39 -0.25
N ARG A 229 4.75 6.09 -0.70
CA ARG A 229 4.72 6.86 -1.94
C ARG A 229 4.80 5.93 -3.16
N CYS A 230 3.64 5.60 -3.74
CA CYS A 230 3.56 4.75 -4.93
C CYS A 230 3.99 5.52 -6.19
N ILE A 231 5.05 5.08 -6.86
CA ILE A 231 5.63 5.75 -8.04
C ILE A 231 5.06 5.23 -9.37
N ALA A 232 4.50 4.02 -9.37
CA ALA A 232 3.97 3.36 -10.55
C ALA A 232 2.90 2.32 -10.21
N ALA A 233 1.95 2.12 -11.13
CA ALA A 233 1.03 0.97 -11.14
C ALA A 233 1.07 0.33 -12.53
N LEU A 234 1.62 -0.88 -12.60
CA LEU A 234 1.91 -1.56 -13.85
C LEU A 234 0.92 -2.69 -14.11
N THR A 235 0.52 -2.86 -15.37
CA THR A 235 -0.28 -4.01 -15.82
C THR A 235 0.44 -4.72 -16.95
N GLN A 236 0.53 -6.04 -16.87
CA GLN A 236 1.09 -6.82 -17.98
C GLN A 236 0.05 -6.92 -19.10
N SER A 237 0.28 -6.19 -20.19
CA SER A 237 -0.52 -6.33 -21.41
C SER A 237 -0.13 -7.60 -22.17
N ALA A 238 -1.13 -8.34 -22.66
CA ALA A 238 -0.99 -9.60 -23.40
C ALA A 238 -0.16 -9.48 -24.70
N ALA A 239 -0.02 -8.28 -25.27
CA ALA A 239 0.48 -8.09 -26.63
C ALA A 239 2.00 -7.86 -26.74
N HIS A 240 2.69 -7.39 -25.69
CA HIS A 240 4.08 -6.89 -25.83
C HIS A 240 4.98 -7.16 -24.61
N GLY A 241 5.47 -8.40 -24.49
CA GLY A 241 6.44 -8.80 -23.46
C GLY A 241 7.69 -7.90 -23.34
N PRO A 242 8.41 -7.60 -24.44
CA PRO A 242 9.60 -6.73 -24.38
C PRO A 242 9.32 -5.31 -23.91
N ALA A 243 8.17 -4.73 -24.32
CA ALA A 243 7.78 -3.40 -23.88
C ALA A 243 7.48 -3.38 -22.37
N PHE A 244 6.75 -4.39 -21.88
CA PHE A 244 6.49 -4.54 -20.45
C PHE A 244 7.78 -4.75 -19.64
N ALA A 245 8.70 -5.59 -20.13
CA ALA A 245 10.01 -5.80 -19.51
C ALA A 245 10.79 -4.49 -19.37
N ALA A 246 10.80 -3.66 -20.42
CA ALA A 246 11.42 -2.34 -20.39
C ALA A 246 10.73 -1.39 -19.39
N THR A 247 9.39 -1.42 -19.29
CA THR A 247 8.64 -0.63 -18.30
C THR A 247 8.98 -1.05 -16.87
N VAL A 248 9.05 -2.36 -16.58
CA VAL A 248 9.43 -2.86 -15.24
C VAL A 248 10.85 -2.42 -14.89
N ARG A 249 11.82 -2.63 -15.79
CA ARG A 249 13.21 -2.18 -15.60
C ARG A 249 13.29 -0.69 -15.25
N ARG A 250 12.63 0.17 -16.02
CA ARG A 250 12.63 1.62 -15.77
C ARG A 250 11.99 1.99 -14.45
N THR A 251 10.91 1.31 -14.08
CA THR A 251 10.23 1.53 -12.81
C THR A 251 11.14 1.16 -11.64
N VAL A 252 11.94 0.12 -11.79
CA VAL A 252 12.96 -0.28 -10.81
C VAL A 252 14.07 0.78 -10.70
N GLU A 253 14.56 1.30 -11.82
CA GLU A 253 15.52 2.41 -11.85
C GLU A 253 14.94 3.71 -11.26
N ASP A 254 13.66 4.00 -11.50
CA ASP A 254 12.94 5.10 -10.86
C ASP A 254 12.77 4.89 -9.35
N LEU A 255 12.49 3.65 -8.90
CA LEU A 255 12.41 3.34 -7.47
C LEU A 255 13.75 3.56 -6.78
N ASP A 256 14.84 3.11 -7.39
CA ASP A 256 16.19 3.33 -6.88
C ASP A 256 16.52 4.83 -6.75
N ARG A 257 16.10 5.65 -7.72
CA ARG A 257 16.23 7.12 -7.62
C ARG A 257 15.35 7.72 -6.56
N ALA A 258 14.09 7.29 -6.46
CA ALA A 258 13.15 7.78 -5.48
C ALA A 258 13.65 7.54 -4.05
N LEU A 259 14.28 6.39 -3.82
CA LEU A 259 14.91 6.02 -2.54
C LEU A 259 16.14 6.90 -2.21
N ASP A 260 16.94 7.28 -3.20
CA ASP A 260 18.13 8.12 -3.04
C ASP A 260 17.82 9.60 -2.86
N GLU A 261 17.07 10.13 -3.82
CA GLU A 261 16.74 11.55 -3.94
C GLU A 261 15.60 11.93 -2.98
N ARG A 262 14.95 10.95 -2.35
CA ARG A 262 13.78 11.14 -1.49
C ARG A 262 12.70 11.97 -2.18
N TRP A 263 12.22 11.46 -3.33
CA TRP A 263 11.20 12.14 -4.12
C TRP A 263 9.99 12.54 -3.28
N GLN A 264 9.61 13.81 -3.34
CA GLN A 264 8.39 14.32 -2.76
C GLN A 264 7.27 14.14 -3.77
N ILE A 265 6.56 13.02 -3.61
CA ILE A 265 5.40 12.67 -4.43
C ILE A 265 4.15 13.06 -3.68
N ALA A 266 3.38 13.93 -4.31
CA ALA A 266 2.21 14.47 -3.66
C ALA A 266 1.03 13.48 -3.69
N ASN A 267 0.28 13.43 -2.59
CA ASN A 267 -0.80 12.47 -2.41
C ASN A 267 -1.95 12.68 -3.41
N ARG A 268 -2.48 11.56 -3.92
CA ARG A 268 -3.70 11.54 -4.76
C ARG A 268 -4.94 11.89 -3.96
N PHE A 269 -5.99 12.30 -4.67
CA PHE A 269 -7.27 12.66 -4.07
C PHE A 269 -7.81 11.55 -3.16
N ASN A 270 -7.85 10.31 -3.65
CA ASN A 270 -8.39 9.18 -2.89
C ASN A 270 -7.62 8.92 -1.58
N THR A 271 -6.30 9.11 -1.59
CA THR A 271 -5.43 8.89 -0.43
C THR A 271 -5.65 10.00 0.58
N ARG A 272 -5.58 11.26 0.14
CA ARG A 272 -5.80 12.44 0.99
C ARG A 272 -7.21 12.48 1.58
N ALA A 273 -8.23 12.12 0.80
CA ALA A 273 -9.62 12.05 1.26
C ALA A 273 -9.80 11.00 2.37
N VAL A 274 -9.17 9.83 2.22
CA VAL A 274 -9.20 8.78 3.25
C VAL A 274 -8.47 9.24 4.51
N THR A 275 -7.27 9.82 4.38
CA THR A 275 -6.52 10.35 5.53
C THR A 275 -7.33 11.39 6.31
N TRP A 276 -7.99 12.34 5.64
CA TRP A 276 -8.86 13.32 6.30
C TRP A 276 -10.10 12.72 6.93
N THR A 277 -10.75 11.77 6.25
CA THR A 277 -11.91 11.07 6.79
C THR A 277 -11.56 10.37 8.10
N PHE A 278 -10.41 9.67 8.13
CA PHE A 278 -9.95 9.02 9.36
C PHE A 278 -9.50 10.02 10.41
N ARG A 279 -8.79 11.10 10.05
CA ARG A 279 -8.44 12.18 10.99
C ARG A 279 -9.68 12.70 11.72
N ASP A 280 -10.74 13.02 10.98
CA ASP A 280 -11.96 13.60 11.53
C ASP A 280 -12.77 12.56 12.35
N LEU A 281 -12.82 11.32 11.88
CA LEU A 281 -13.41 10.21 12.63
C LEU A 281 -12.68 9.97 13.96
N VAL A 282 -11.36 9.96 13.94
CA VAL A 282 -10.52 9.73 15.13
C VAL A 282 -10.58 10.92 16.08
N ALA A 283 -10.66 12.15 15.57
CA ALA A 283 -10.83 13.35 16.39
C ALA A 283 -12.17 13.35 17.16
N THR A 284 -13.21 12.73 16.59
CA THR A 284 -14.55 12.65 17.20
C THR A 284 -14.77 11.37 18.01
N SER A 285 -14.09 10.28 17.65
CA SER A 285 -14.30 8.93 18.20
C SER A 285 -13.07 8.34 18.90
N GLY A 286 -12.11 9.18 19.30
CA GLY A 286 -10.82 8.74 19.87
C GLY A 286 -10.92 7.90 21.15
N MET A 287 -12.01 8.02 21.91
CA MET A 287 -12.28 7.15 23.08
C MET A 287 -12.43 5.67 22.70
N VAL A 288 -12.86 5.41 21.47
CA VAL A 288 -13.08 4.08 20.93
C VAL A 288 -11.86 3.66 20.10
N LEU A 289 -11.40 4.53 19.17
CA LEU A 289 -10.26 4.28 18.28
C LEU A 289 -8.93 4.67 18.95
N GLN A 290 -8.57 3.98 20.03
CA GLN A 290 -7.47 4.41 20.89
C GLN A 290 -6.10 4.35 20.19
N ALA A 291 -5.86 3.31 19.39
CA ALA A 291 -4.60 3.14 18.68
C ALA A 291 -4.42 4.23 17.61
N ASP A 292 -5.48 4.50 16.85
CA ASP A 292 -5.55 5.56 15.85
C ASP A 292 -5.40 6.94 16.51
N TYR A 293 -6.10 7.19 17.62
CA TYR A 293 -6.01 8.47 18.33
C TYR A 293 -4.59 8.75 18.83
N LYS A 294 -3.92 7.73 19.39
CA LYS A 294 -2.52 7.84 19.80
C LYS A 294 -1.62 8.19 18.61
N PHE A 295 -1.73 7.44 17.51
CA PHE A 295 -0.96 7.68 16.29
C PHE A 295 -1.17 9.09 15.75
N HIS A 296 -2.42 9.51 15.52
CA HIS A 296 -2.76 10.81 14.94
C HIS A 296 -2.29 11.97 15.84
N LYS A 297 -2.34 11.80 17.17
CA LYS A 297 -1.83 12.78 18.14
C LYS A 297 -0.32 12.91 18.08
N GLU A 298 0.41 11.78 18.05
CA GLU A 298 1.88 11.74 17.98
C GLU A 298 2.40 12.34 16.67
N HIS A 299 1.69 12.09 15.56
CA HIS A 299 2.04 12.59 14.23
C HIS A 299 1.42 13.97 13.91
N ARG A 300 0.84 14.64 14.92
CA ARG A 300 0.26 16.00 14.81
C ARG A 300 -0.78 16.16 13.69
N MET A 301 -1.54 15.10 13.41
CA MET A 301 -2.52 15.08 12.31
C MET A 301 -3.80 15.88 12.61
N PHE A 302 -4.05 16.30 13.85
CA PHE A 302 -5.20 17.14 14.21
C PHE A 302 -4.95 18.62 13.88
N ASP A 303 -4.74 18.89 12.60
CA ASP A 303 -4.38 20.18 12.02
C ASP A 303 -5.58 21.12 11.74
N TYR A 304 -6.80 20.61 11.88
CA TYR A 304 -8.03 21.40 11.73
C TYR A 304 -8.76 21.61 13.06
N PRO A 305 -9.12 22.86 13.42
CA PRO A 305 -9.98 23.10 14.56
C PRO A 305 -11.38 22.57 14.25
N SER A 306 -11.74 21.41 14.81
CA SER A 306 -13.14 20.94 14.83
C SER A 306 -14.05 22.12 15.21
N PRO A 307 -15.05 22.47 14.38
CA PRO A 307 -15.92 23.59 14.65
C PRO A 307 -16.64 23.31 15.97
N GLY A 308 -16.67 24.31 16.86
CA GLY A 308 -17.06 24.15 18.26
C GLY A 308 -18.41 23.45 18.48
N GLY A 309 -18.63 22.99 19.71
CA GLY A 309 -19.81 22.24 20.13
C GLY A 309 -19.49 21.23 21.23
N VAL A 310 -20.20 20.10 21.29
CA VAL A 310 -19.95 18.99 22.23
C VAL A 310 -18.47 18.54 22.19
N ASN A 311 -17.81 18.63 21.04
CA ASN A 311 -16.39 18.28 20.88
C ASN A 311 -15.44 19.29 21.55
N ALA A 312 -15.77 20.58 21.56
CA ALA A 312 -15.01 21.60 22.30
C ALA A 312 -15.26 21.46 23.81
N LEU A 313 -16.50 21.14 24.21
CA LEU A 313 -16.85 20.83 25.60
C LEU A 313 -16.15 19.56 26.09
N MET A 314 -16.05 18.52 25.26
CA MET A 314 -15.28 17.31 25.56
C MET A 314 -13.79 17.63 25.68
N ARG A 315 -13.19 18.43 24.79
CA ARG A 315 -11.80 18.93 24.95
C ARG A 315 -11.59 19.70 26.26
N LEU A 316 -12.59 20.46 26.72
CA LEU A 316 -12.58 21.16 28.01
C LEU A 316 -12.70 20.20 29.21
N LEU A 317 -13.59 19.20 29.15
CA LEU A 317 -13.71 18.11 30.13
C LEU A 317 -12.41 17.28 30.20
N PHE A 318 -11.70 17.15 29.08
CA PHE A 318 -10.41 16.48 28.95
C PHE A 318 -9.18 17.33 29.31
N LYS A 319 -9.35 18.54 29.87
CA LYS A 319 -8.21 19.27 30.48
C LYS A 319 -7.57 18.49 31.64
N SER A 320 -8.34 17.63 32.31
CA SER A 320 -7.83 16.66 33.27
C SER A 320 -7.39 15.38 32.56
N LYS A 321 -6.07 15.19 32.42
CA LYS A 321 -5.47 13.95 31.90
C LYS A 321 -5.91 12.69 32.66
N ALA A 322 -6.40 12.81 33.89
CA ALA A 322 -6.87 11.69 34.70
C ALA A 322 -8.32 11.30 34.33
N LEU A 323 -9.20 12.28 34.16
CA LEU A 323 -10.59 12.05 33.73
C LEU A 323 -10.64 11.54 32.29
N GLU A 324 -9.81 12.11 31.41
CA GLU A 324 -9.62 11.65 30.03
C GLU A 324 -9.23 10.18 29.99
N ARG A 325 -8.17 9.79 30.72
CA ARG A 325 -7.72 8.39 30.79
C ARG A 325 -8.79 7.45 31.32
N ARG A 326 -9.55 7.87 32.35
CA ARG A 326 -10.58 7.03 32.98
C ARG A 326 -11.80 6.82 32.07
N MET A 327 -12.25 7.86 31.35
CA MET A 327 -13.37 7.76 30.42
C MET A 327 -12.99 7.00 29.13
N MET A 328 -11.81 7.27 28.58
CA MET A 328 -11.25 6.49 27.46
C MET A 328 -11.18 5.01 27.81
N ALA A 329 -10.66 4.67 29.00
CA ALA A 329 -10.56 3.30 29.48
C ALA A 329 -11.93 2.60 29.59
N MET A 330 -12.95 3.26 30.14
CA MET A 330 -14.30 2.67 30.27
C MET A 330 -15.02 2.51 28.93
N GLY A 331 -15.01 3.54 28.06
CA GLY A 331 -15.67 3.49 26.75
C GLY A 331 -15.01 2.49 25.81
N GLY A 332 -13.68 2.48 25.75
CA GLY A 332 -12.91 1.52 24.98
C GLY A 332 -13.11 0.08 25.48
N ALA A 333 -13.10 -0.15 26.79
CA ALA A 333 -13.29 -1.48 27.36
C ALA A 333 -14.65 -2.10 27.00
N GLN A 334 -15.72 -1.30 26.93
CA GLN A 334 -17.04 -1.79 26.53
C GLN A 334 -17.08 -2.25 25.05
N VAL A 335 -16.47 -1.47 24.15
CA VAL A 335 -16.39 -1.82 22.72
C VAL A 335 -15.51 -3.04 22.51
N VAL A 336 -14.32 -3.07 23.14
CA VAL A 336 -13.39 -4.22 23.09
C VAL A 336 -14.09 -5.49 23.56
N LYS A 337 -14.79 -5.46 24.71
CA LYS A 337 -15.57 -6.60 25.22
C LYS A 337 -16.63 -7.07 24.23
N GLY A 338 -17.29 -6.15 23.53
CA GLY A 338 -18.24 -6.49 22.46
C GLY A 338 -17.59 -7.20 21.27
N ARG A 339 -16.40 -6.74 20.86
CA ARG A 339 -15.61 -7.37 19.77
C ARG A 339 -15.04 -8.72 20.17
N GLU A 340 -14.60 -8.88 21.42
CA GLU A 340 -14.15 -10.17 21.98
C GLU A 340 -15.27 -11.20 22.00
N LYS A 341 -16.50 -10.81 22.36
CA LYS A 341 -17.67 -11.70 22.26
C LYS A 341 -17.93 -12.15 20.81
N ARG A 342 -17.80 -11.24 19.84
CA ARG A 342 -17.94 -11.59 18.40
C ARG A 342 -16.86 -12.55 17.95
N LEU A 343 -15.62 -12.35 18.39
CA LEU A 343 -14.51 -13.26 18.11
C LEU A 343 -14.74 -14.64 18.74
N ALA A 344 -15.17 -14.68 20.00
CA ALA A 344 -15.52 -15.93 20.68
C ALA A 344 -16.64 -16.69 19.95
N ALA A 345 -17.68 -15.98 19.49
CA ALA A 345 -18.76 -16.58 18.71
C ALA A 345 -18.28 -17.13 17.35
N TYR A 346 -17.33 -16.45 16.70
CA TYR A 346 -16.69 -16.95 15.47
C TYR A 346 -15.93 -18.26 15.75
N LEU A 347 -15.14 -18.30 16.82
CA LEU A 347 -14.38 -19.48 17.24
C LEU A 347 -15.30 -20.67 17.59
N GLN A 348 -16.37 -20.41 18.34
CA GLN A 348 -17.36 -21.43 18.71
C GLN A 348 -18.06 -22.06 17.49
N ARG A 349 -18.17 -21.34 16.37
CA ARG A 349 -18.75 -21.85 15.11
C ARG A 349 -17.73 -22.59 14.23
N GLY A 350 -16.58 -22.96 14.78
CA GLY A 350 -15.51 -23.64 14.05
C GLY A 350 -14.57 -22.71 13.28
N GLY A 351 -14.69 -21.38 13.48
CA GLY A 351 -13.72 -20.42 12.99
C GLY A 351 -12.34 -20.67 13.59
N ARG A 352 -11.28 -20.47 12.81
CA ARG A 352 -9.90 -20.67 13.26
C ARG A 352 -9.16 -19.33 13.24
N LEU A 353 -8.44 -19.03 14.32
CA LEU A 353 -7.34 -18.07 14.27
C LEU A 353 -6.18 -18.84 13.63
N GLY A 354 -5.43 -18.24 12.70
CA GLY A 354 -4.34 -18.93 11.98
C GLY A 354 -3.39 -19.72 12.90
N GLU A 355 -2.66 -20.67 12.34
CA GLU A 355 -1.85 -21.66 13.10
C GLU A 355 -0.42 -21.20 13.45
N GLY A 356 -0.08 -19.92 13.29
CA GLY A 356 1.30 -19.49 13.49
C GLY A 356 1.69 -19.27 14.96
N LYS A 357 3.01 -19.29 15.17
CA LYS A 357 3.64 -19.24 16.50
C LYS A 357 3.51 -17.86 17.14
N GLU A 358 3.46 -17.81 18.48
CA GLU A 358 3.55 -16.55 19.23
C GLU A 358 4.90 -15.87 18.96
N ILE A 359 4.87 -14.62 18.48
CA ILE A 359 6.06 -13.78 18.39
C ILE A 359 6.41 -13.36 19.83
N SER A 360 7.61 -13.69 20.28
CA SER A 360 8.03 -13.42 21.66
C SER A 360 8.08 -11.92 21.92
N GLU A 361 7.88 -11.48 23.17
CA GLU A 361 7.97 -10.05 23.52
C GLU A 361 9.36 -9.44 23.28
N GLN A 362 10.39 -10.27 23.04
CA GLN A 362 11.74 -9.85 22.68
C GLN A 362 11.90 -9.53 21.19
N GLU A 363 10.93 -9.90 20.35
CA GLU A 363 10.88 -9.66 18.89
C GLU A 363 9.84 -8.58 18.50
N LYS A 364 9.20 -7.96 19.48
CA LYS A 364 8.34 -6.78 19.32
C LYS A 364 9.15 -5.50 19.47
#